data_AF-A0A536LFG1-F1
#
_entry.id   AF-A0A536LFG1-F1
#
_cell.length_a   1.000
_cell.length_b   1.000
_cell.length_c   1.000
_cell.angle_alpha   90.00
_cell.angle_beta   90.00
_cell.angle_gamma   90.00
#
_symmetry.space_group_name_H-M   'P 1'
#
loop_
_entity.id
_entity.type
_entity.pdbx_description
1 polymer ?
#
loop_
_entity_poly.entity_id
_entity_poly.type
_entity_poly.pdbx_seq_one_letter_code
_entity_poly.pdbx_strand_id
1 'polypeptide(L)'
;MRRLLLVFGVAALAAGCGVPTPATPTAKDVLAKPQQSDLKDAHFTVTGKITDNGTTVELVGDGALVYKPKLAGRFKFTTNVGGQAVAILEISVDGTNYGMTPASPKWVATKSTSGIDPNAFAGASEQKYVGEENLPQGKAWHATAKDKDGNAFDAY
;
A
#
# COMPACT_ATOMS: atom_id res chain seq x y z
N MET A 1 38.76 0.84 -66.53
CA MET A 1 39.52 -0.22 -65.81
C MET A 1 39.25 -0.10 -64.31
N ARG A 2 38.93 -1.23 -63.66
CA ARG A 2 39.10 -1.65 -62.23
C ARG A 2 39.14 -0.55 -61.13
N ARG A 3 38.15 -0.48 -60.22
CA ARG A 3 37.94 -1.25 -58.95
C ARG A 3 38.77 -0.73 -57.74
N LEU A 4 38.04 -0.35 -56.67
CA LEU A 4 38.24 -0.55 -55.20
C LEU A 4 37.88 0.73 -54.42
N LEU A 5 36.75 0.78 -53.69
CA LEU A 5 36.58 0.41 -52.26
C LEU A 5 37.43 1.26 -51.30
N LEU A 6 36.76 2.15 -50.55
CA LEU A 6 37.07 2.43 -49.14
C LEU A 6 35.85 3.10 -48.49
N VAL A 7 34.94 2.23 -48.05
CA VAL A 7 33.94 2.51 -47.01
C VAL A 7 34.67 2.35 -45.69
N PHE A 8 34.98 3.41 -44.96
CA PHE A 8 35.33 3.34 -43.54
C PHE A 8 35.07 4.69 -42.86
N GLY A 9 34.25 4.67 -41.81
CA GLY A 9 34.38 5.65 -40.72
C GLY A 9 33.20 6.57 -40.44
N VAL A 10 31.96 6.08 -40.36
CA VAL A 10 30.89 6.80 -39.63
C VAL A 10 30.22 5.84 -38.64
N ALA A 11 30.91 5.52 -37.56
CA ALA A 11 30.32 4.80 -36.42
C ALA A 11 31.20 4.93 -35.16
N ALA A 12 31.32 6.12 -34.57
CA ALA A 12 32.01 6.25 -33.28
C ALA A 12 31.61 7.46 -32.40
N LEU A 13 30.37 7.97 -32.48
CA LEU A 13 29.93 9.08 -31.61
C LEU A 13 28.52 8.90 -31.02
N ALA A 14 28.12 7.67 -30.69
CA ALA A 14 26.85 7.39 -29.99
C ALA A 14 27.03 6.85 -28.56
N ALA A 15 28.18 7.06 -27.93
CA ALA A 15 28.45 6.69 -26.54
C ALA A 15 28.68 7.94 -25.67
N GLY A 16 27.70 8.84 -25.59
CA GLY A 16 27.89 10.13 -24.92
C GLY A 16 26.67 10.80 -24.31
N CYS A 17 25.47 10.22 -24.43
CA CYS A 17 24.33 10.66 -23.62
C CYS A 17 24.16 9.65 -22.48
N GLY A 18 25.06 9.72 -21.50
CA GLY A 18 24.85 9.09 -20.20
C GLY A 18 23.66 9.76 -19.54
N VAL A 19 22.45 9.32 -19.88
CA VAL A 19 21.28 9.59 -19.04
C VAL A 19 21.66 9.03 -17.67
N PRO A 20 21.78 9.83 -16.62
CA PRO A 20 22.11 9.31 -15.32
C PRO A 20 21.00 8.31 -14.96
N THR A 21 21.35 7.03 -14.89
CA THR A 21 20.44 6.02 -14.37
C THR A 21 20.06 6.48 -12.97
N PRO A 22 18.76 6.64 -12.65
CA PRO A 22 18.35 7.01 -11.31
C PRO A 22 19.01 6.07 -10.30
N ALA A 23 19.64 6.64 -9.27
CA ALA A 23 20.24 5.83 -8.22
C ALA A 23 19.16 4.94 -7.59
N THR A 24 19.50 3.69 -7.28
CA THR A 24 18.63 2.79 -6.54
C THR A 24 18.24 3.46 -5.21
N PRO A 25 16.95 3.52 -4.85
CA PRO A 25 16.53 4.17 -3.64
C PRO A 25 17.03 3.42 -2.40
N THR A 26 17.21 4.16 -1.31
CA THR A 26 17.41 3.56 0.00
C THR A 26 16.06 3.16 0.63
N ALA A 27 16.09 2.33 1.68
CA ALA A 27 14.89 2.00 2.46
C ALA A 27 14.19 3.27 2.98
N LYS A 28 14.98 4.24 3.43
CA LYS A 28 14.51 5.54 3.91
C LYS A 28 13.79 6.33 2.81
N ASP A 29 14.31 6.29 1.58
CA ASP A 29 13.68 6.97 0.44
C ASP A 29 12.31 6.35 0.14
N VAL A 30 12.21 5.02 0.12
CA VAL A 30 10.95 4.28 -0.11
C VAL A 30 9.93 4.62 0.99
N LEU A 31 10.32 4.50 2.26
CA LEU A 31 9.44 4.72 3.41
C LEU A 31 9.02 6.20 3.57
N ALA A 32 9.76 7.14 3.01
CA ALA A 32 9.39 8.55 3.00
C ALA A 32 8.32 8.90 1.95
N LYS A 33 8.14 8.09 0.90
CA LYS A 33 7.22 8.41 -0.21
C LYS A 33 5.77 8.61 0.23
N PRO A 34 5.17 7.75 1.07
CA PRO A 34 3.78 7.94 1.49
C PRO A 34 3.57 9.26 2.23
N GLN A 35 4.56 9.70 3.00
CA GLN A 35 4.53 10.98 3.73
C GLN A 35 4.64 12.21 2.82
N GLN A 36 5.18 12.03 1.62
CA GLN A 36 5.29 13.07 0.59
C GLN A 36 4.10 13.05 -0.37
N SER A 37 3.17 12.10 -0.22
CA SER A 37 2.03 11.95 -1.09
C SER A 37 1.04 13.10 -0.91
N ASP A 38 0.48 13.59 -2.02
CA ASP A 38 -0.61 14.56 -1.98
C ASP A 38 -2.00 13.90 -1.93
N LEU A 39 -2.04 12.56 -1.77
CA LEU A 39 -3.23 11.69 -1.78
C LEU A 39 -4.42 12.35 -1.09
N LYS A 40 -5.55 12.37 -1.80
CA LYS A 40 -6.82 12.91 -1.31
C LYS A 40 -7.76 11.81 -0.87
N ASP A 41 -7.77 10.73 -1.62
CA ASP A 41 -8.59 9.56 -1.42
C ASP A 41 -7.86 8.32 -1.96
N ALA A 42 -8.31 7.14 -1.53
CA ALA A 42 -7.83 5.86 -2.01
C ALA A 42 -8.95 4.84 -2.00
N HIS A 43 -8.87 3.90 -2.92
CA HIS A 43 -9.60 2.63 -2.85
C HIS A 43 -8.59 1.52 -2.58
N PHE A 44 -8.95 0.59 -1.70
CA PHE A 44 -8.07 -0.51 -1.32
C PHE A 44 -8.88 -1.79 -1.13
N THR A 45 -8.20 -2.90 -1.37
CA THR A 45 -8.63 -4.22 -0.99
C THR A 45 -7.76 -4.68 0.17
N VAL A 46 -8.35 -5.42 1.10
CA VAL A 46 -7.64 -5.94 2.27
C VAL A 46 -7.99 -7.41 2.45
N THR A 47 -7.00 -8.20 2.81
CA THR A 47 -7.22 -9.58 3.25
C THR A 47 -6.58 -9.75 4.62
N GLY A 48 -7.20 -10.53 5.48
CA GLY A 48 -6.73 -10.74 6.83
C GLY A 48 -7.09 -12.13 7.33
N LYS A 49 -6.29 -12.64 8.26
CA LYS A 49 -6.61 -13.84 9.03
C LYS A 49 -6.56 -13.44 10.49
N ILE A 50 -7.69 -13.56 11.18
CA ILE A 50 -7.79 -13.31 12.61
C ILE A 50 -7.92 -14.66 13.29
N THR A 51 -6.97 -14.99 14.16
CA THR A 51 -7.04 -16.18 15.00
C THR A 51 -7.29 -15.75 16.44
N ASP A 52 -8.43 -16.14 17.01
CA ASP A 52 -8.74 -15.94 18.42
C ASP A 52 -9.23 -17.26 19.04
N ASN A 53 -8.68 -17.61 20.20
CA ASN A 53 -9.00 -18.84 20.94
C ASN A 53 -9.02 -20.12 20.07
N GLY A 54 -8.07 -20.24 19.13
CA GLY A 54 -7.96 -21.39 18.22
C GLY A 54 -8.93 -21.39 17.03
N THR A 55 -9.82 -20.40 16.94
CA THR A 55 -10.68 -20.19 15.77
C THR A 55 -10.03 -19.20 14.82
N THR A 56 -9.83 -19.59 13.56
CA THR A 56 -9.31 -18.70 12.52
C THR A 56 -10.42 -18.27 11.59
N VAL A 57 -10.53 -16.96 11.40
CA VAL A 57 -11.50 -16.30 10.54
C VAL A 57 -10.74 -15.55 9.46
N GLU A 58 -11.03 -15.87 8.20
CA GLU A 58 -10.49 -15.14 7.05
C GLU A 58 -11.42 -13.99 6.68
N LEU A 59 -10.85 -12.81 6.49
CA LEU A 59 -11.57 -11.61 6.08
C LEU A 59 -11.05 -11.14 4.74
N VAL A 60 -11.99 -10.76 3.87
CA VAL A 60 -11.72 -10.03 2.64
C VAL A 60 -12.50 -8.74 2.70
N GLY A 61 -11.83 -7.62 2.51
CA GLY A 61 -12.41 -6.30 2.56
C GLY A 61 -12.19 -5.53 1.27
N ASP A 62 -13.15 -4.67 0.98
CA ASP A 62 -13.08 -3.62 -0.02
C ASP A 62 -13.46 -2.30 0.67
N GLY A 63 -12.72 -1.23 0.38
CA GLY A 63 -13.02 0.04 1.01
C GLY A 63 -12.49 1.24 0.27
N ALA A 64 -13.05 2.39 0.64
CA ALA A 64 -12.64 3.69 0.17
C ALA A 64 -12.31 4.58 1.38
N LEU A 65 -11.24 5.36 1.24
CA LEU A 65 -10.74 6.31 2.22
C LEU A 65 -10.71 7.69 1.59
N VAL A 66 -11.16 8.69 2.33
CA VAL A 66 -10.94 10.11 2.03
C VAL A 66 -10.02 10.63 3.11
N TYR A 67 -8.84 11.11 2.73
CA TYR A 67 -7.86 11.73 3.62
C TYR A 67 -8.07 13.24 3.75
N LYS A 68 -8.50 13.92 2.67
CA LYS A 68 -8.66 15.38 2.61
C LYS A 68 -10.00 15.77 1.97
N PRO A 69 -10.63 16.89 2.41
CA PRO A 69 -10.21 17.78 3.50
C PRO A 69 -10.48 17.20 4.90
N LYS A 70 -11.25 16.12 4.99
CA LYS A 70 -11.65 15.50 6.25
C LYS A 70 -11.54 13.99 6.13
N LEU A 71 -10.97 13.37 7.16
CA LEU A 71 -10.78 11.94 7.20
C LEU A 71 -12.12 11.21 7.30
N ALA A 72 -12.38 10.33 6.34
CA ALA A 72 -13.53 9.45 6.34
C ALA A 72 -13.18 8.13 5.66
N GLY A 73 -13.91 7.07 6.00
CA GLY A 73 -13.73 5.76 5.39
C GLY A 73 -15.04 5.00 5.30
N ARG A 74 -15.15 4.15 4.29
CA ARG A 74 -16.21 3.15 4.18
C ARG A 74 -15.58 1.83 3.80
N PHE A 75 -15.99 0.78 4.51
CA PHE A 75 -15.43 -0.54 4.39
C PHE A 75 -16.56 -1.56 4.33
N LYS A 76 -16.38 -2.56 3.48
CA LYS A 76 -17.18 -3.78 3.49
C LYS A 76 -16.23 -4.95 3.65
N PHE A 77 -16.33 -5.63 4.77
CA PHE A 77 -15.63 -6.88 5.02
C PHE A 77 -16.59 -8.05 4.79
N THR A 78 -16.08 -9.11 4.19
CA THR A 78 -16.77 -10.39 4.05
C THR A 78 -15.93 -11.44 4.76
N THR A 79 -16.58 -12.30 5.52
CA THR A 79 -15.93 -13.41 6.19
C THR A 79 -16.85 -14.63 6.22
N ASN A 80 -16.31 -15.81 6.56
CA ASN A 80 -17.08 -17.03 6.68
C ASN A 80 -17.21 -17.43 8.15
N VAL A 81 -18.45 -17.52 8.64
CA VAL A 81 -18.77 -17.98 10.00
C VAL A 81 -19.70 -19.19 9.88
N GLY A 82 -19.28 -20.34 10.42
CA GLY A 82 -20.07 -21.57 10.34
C GLY A 82 -20.41 -22.02 8.91
N GLY A 83 -19.52 -21.76 7.95
CA GLY A 83 -19.73 -22.08 6.53
C GLY A 83 -20.63 -21.10 5.76
N GLN A 84 -21.09 -20.02 6.40
CA GLN A 84 -21.88 -18.98 5.77
C GLN A 84 -21.06 -17.70 5.58
N ALA A 85 -21.14 -17.12 4.38
CA ALA A 85 -20.57 -15.82 4.11
C ALA A 85 -21.39 -14.72 4.79
N VAL A 86 -20.74 -13.94 5.65
CA VAL A 86 -21.32 -12.80 6.36
C VAL A 86 -20.62 -11.51 5.94
N ALA A 87 -21.39 -10.43 5.79
CA ALA A 87 -20.88 -9.12 5.44
C ALA A 87 -20.95 -8.18 6.65
N ILE A 88 -19.84 -7.54 6.96
CA ILE A 88 -19.70 -6.51 7.99
C ILE A 88 -19.46 -5.18 7.28
N LEU A 89 -20.26 -4.18 7.60
CA LEU A 89 -20.12 -2.83 7.06
C LEU A 89 -19.56 -1.91 8.14
N GLU A 90 -18.58 -1.09 7.76
CA GLU A 90 -18.03 -0.07 8.63
C GLU A 90 -17.96 1.27 7.91
N ILE A 91 -18.30 2.35 8.61
CA ILE A 91 -18.09 3.72 8.16
C ILE A 91 -17.35 4.45 9.27
N SER A 92 -16.27 5.14 8.95
CA SER A 92 -15.57 6.02 9.89
C SER A 92 -15.74 7.46 9.45
N VAL A 93 -16.31 8.30 10.31
CA VAL A 93 -16.46 9.75 10.07
C VAL A 93 -16.19 10.46 11.40
N ASP A 94 -15.33 11.47 11.38
CA ASP A 94 -15.11 12.38 12.53
C ASP A 94 -14.67 11.65 13.82
N GLY A 95 -13.86 10.61 13.65
CA GLY A 95 -13.40 9.77 14.76
C GLY A 95 -14.53 8.99 15.43
N THR A 96 -15.62 8.73 14.72
CA THR A 96 -16.70 7.82 15.11
C THR A 96 -16.78 6.70 14.08
N ASN A 97 -16.78 5.47 14.54
CA ASN A 97 -16.98 4.30 13.70
C ASN A 97 -18.43 3.85 13.82
N TYR A 98 -19.05 3.55 12.70
CA TYR A 98 -20.40 3.02 12.58
C TYR A 98 -20.28 1.61 12.03
N GLY A 99 -20.58 0.62 12.85
CA GLY A 99 -20.56 -0.79 12.45
C GLY A 99 -21.96 -1.35 12.23
N MET A 100 -22.11 -2.23 11.25
CA MET A 100 -23.32 -3.02 11.02
C MET A 100 -22.94 -4.46 10.67
N THR A 101 -23.62 -5.42 11.30
CA THR A 101 -23.42 -6.86 11.06
C THR A 101 -24.76 -7.53 10.78
N PRO A 102 -24.80 -8.76 10.24
CA PRO A 102 -26.07 -9.46 10.03
C PRO A 102 -26.79 -9.78 11.34
N ALA A 103 -26.05 -9.97 12.44
CA ALA A 103 -26.59 -10.22 13.78
C ALA A 103 -27.20 -8.95 14.42
N SER A 104 -26.74 -7.76 14.01
CA SER A 104 -27.28 -6.47 14.44
C SER A 104 -27.45 -5.56 13.22
N PRO A 105 -28.60 -5.63 12.51
CA PRO A 105 -28.82 -4.91 11.25
C PRO A 105 -29.09 -3.41 11.45
N LYS A 106 -28.55 -2.81 12.51
CA LYS A 106 -28.61 -1.38 12.83
C LYS A 106 -27.18 -0.86 12.95
N TRP A 107 -26.96 0.38 12.53
CA TRP A 107 -25.69 1.05 12.75
C TRP A 107 -25.46 1.25 14.24
N VAL A 108 -24.34 0.73 14.74
CA VAL A 108 -23.87 0.95 16.11
C VAL A 108 -22.71 1.93 16.04
N ALA A 109 -22.84 3.05 16.73
CA ALA A 109 -21.80 4.07 16.82
C ALA A 109 -20.85 3.76 17.98
N THR A 110 -19.56 3.72 17.70
CA THR A 110 -18.49 3.60 18.70
C THR A 110 -17.47 4.71 18.48
N LYS A 111 -16.94 5.26 19.57
CA LYS A 111 -15.84 6.22 19.45
C LYS A 111 -14.62 5.46 18.94
N SER A 112 -14.00 5.97 17.87
CA SER A 112 -12.81 5.33 17.33
C SER A 112 -11.65 5.45 18.32
N THR A 113 -11.02 4.32 18.65
CA THR A 113 -9.79 4.24 19.46
C THR A 113 -8.53 4.19 18.60
N SER A 114 -8.69 3.98 17.28
CA SER A 114 -7.62 3.89 16.30
C SER A 114 -8.08 4.53 14.98
N GLY A 115 -7.43 5.60 14.55
CA GLY A 115 -7.76 6.31 13.32
C GLY A 115 -7.03 5.76 12.10
N ILE A 116 -7.51 6.14 10.92
CA ILE A 116 -6.71 6.06 9.69
C ILE A 116 -5.61 7.11 9.80
N ASP A 117 -4.39 6.67 10.06
CA ASP A 117 -3.26 7.58 10.28
C ASP A 117 -2.51 7.84 8.96
N PRO A 118 -2.58 9.07 8.40
CA PRO A 118 -1.78 9.41 7.22
C PRO A 118 -0.27 9.37 7.49
N ASN A 119 0.12 9.37 8.77
CA ASN A 119 1.51 9.29 9.22
C ASN A 119 1.88 7.88 9.72
N ALA A 120 1.17 6.82 9.28
CA ALA A 120 1.41 5.46 9.75
C ALA A 120 2.88 4.98 9.61
N PHE A 121 3.65 5.56 8.68
CA PHE A 121 5.05 5.19 8.45
C PHE A 121 6.03 6.08 9.22
N ALA A 122 5.54 7.13 9.90
CA ALA A 122 6.35 8.00 10.72
C ALA A 122 6.90 7.25 11.93
N GLY A 123 8.19 7.47 12.22
CA GLY A 123 8.88 6.77 13.31
C GLY A 123 9.27 5.33 13.00
N ALA A 124 9.18 4.89 11.74
CA ALA A 124 9.61 3.54 11.34
C ALA A 124 11.10 3.27 11.68
N SER A 125 11.36 2.09 12.23
CA SER A 125 12.69 1.61 12.64
C SER A 125 13.07 0.32 11.92
N GLU A 126 14.29 -0.20 12.13
CA GLU A 126 14.78 -1.44 11.50
C GLU A 126 14.59 -1.46 9.96
N GLN A 127 14.77 -0.30 9.32
CA GLN A 127 14.50 -0.11 7.90
C GLN A 127 15.48 -0.88 7.03
N LYS A 128 14.98 -1.68 6.08
CA LYS A 128 15.79 -2.46 5.15
C LYS A 128 15.22 -2.38 3.74
N TYR A 129 16.09 -2.10 2.77
CA TYR A 129 15.73 -2.17 1.36
C TYR A 129 15.79 -3.63 0.91
N VAL A 130 14.75 -4.10 0.24
CA VAL A 130 14.64 -5.49 -0.21
C VAL A 130 14.96 -5.58 -1.70
N GLY A 131 14.41 -4.68 -2.52
CA GLY A 131 14.62 -4.71 -3.97
C GLY A 131 13.47 -4.08 -4.74
N GLU A 132 13.22 -4.59 -5.95
CA GLU A 132 12.07 -4.23 -6.77
C GLU A 132 11.10 -5.41 -6.85
N GLU A 133 9.80 -5.12 -6.81
CA GLU A 133 8.72 -6.09 -6.94
C GLU A 133 7.87 -5.76 -8.18
N ASN A 134 7.33 -6.80 -8.86
CA ASN A 134 6.41 -6.58 -9.98
C ASN A 134 4.97 -6.70 -9.48
N LEU A 135 4.29 -5.56 -9.33
CA LEU A 135 2.88 -5.51 -8.95
C LEU A 135 1.99 -5.48 -10.20
N PRO A 136 0.69 -5.82 -10.10
CA PRO A 136 -0.25 -5.72 -11.23
C PRO A 136 -0.29 -4.34 -11.88
N GLN A 137 -0.08 -3.28 -11.10
CA GLN A 137 -0.03 -1.88 -11.54
C GLN A 137 1.33 -1.41 -12.07
N GLY A 138 2.39 -2.24 -11.99
CA GLY A 138 3.73 -1.89 -12.43
C GLY A 138 4.82 -2.27 -11.43
N LYS A 139 6.06 -1.90 -11.74
CA LYS A 139 7.21 -2.09 -10.85
C LYS A 139 7.14 -1.17 -9.64
N ALA A 140 7.45 -1.71 -8.47
CA ALA A 140 7.50 -1.00 -7.19
C ALA A 140 8.84 -1.26 -6.49
N TRP A 141 9.29 -0.33 -5.66
CA TRP A 141 10.44 -0.52 -4.78
C TRP A 141 9.96 -1.07 -3.44
N HIS A 142 10.67 -2.06 -2.90
CA HIS A 142 10.27 -2.76 -1.69
C HIS A 142 11.22 -2.46 -0.53
N ALA A 143 10.65 -2.02 0.59
CA ALA A 143 11.34 -1.92 1.86
C ALA A 143 10.56 -2.61 2.99
N THR A 144 11.27 -3.11 3.99
CA THR A 144 10.71 -3.59 5.26
C THR A 144 11.11 -2.67 6.41
N ALA A 145 10.27 -2.61 7.44
CA ALA A 145 10.55 -1.86 8.67
C ALA A 145 9.70 -2.37 9.83
N LYS A 146 9.90 -1.79 11.01
CA LYS A 146 8.96 -1.84 12.14
C LYS A 146 8.31 -0.50 12.36
N ASP A 147 7.00 -0.48 12.61
CA ASP A 147 6.27 0.73 12.97
C ASP A 147 6.67 1.24 14.37
N LYS A 148 6.07 2.36 14.80
CA LYS A 148 6.31 2.97 16.11
C LYS A 148 5.96 2.06 17.31
N ASP A 149 5.12 1.05 17.10
CA ASP A 149 4.68 0.09 18.11
C ASP A 149 5.48 -1.22 18.04
N GLY A 150 6.44 -1.32 17.10
CA GLY A 150 7.32 -2.46 16.91
C GLY A 150 6.77 -3.53 15.96
N ASN A 151 5.65 -3.30 15.29
CA ASN A 151 5.07 -4.27 14.35
C ASN A 151 5.81 -4.21 13.01
N ALA A 152 6.19 -5.37 12.48
CA ALA A 152 6.84 -5.47 11.19
C ALA A 152 5.86 -5.16 10.05
N PHE A 153 6.31 -4.44 9.02
CA PHE A 153 5.54 -4.17 7.82
C PHE A 153 6.43 -4.08 6.56
N ASP A 154 5.77 -4.23 5.42
CA ASP A 154 6.34 -4.06 4.08
C ASP A 154 5.76 -2.80 3.42
N ALA A 155 6.59 -2.10 2.65
CA ALA A 155 6.21 -0.93 1.86
C ALA A 155 6.60 -1.11 0.39
N TYR A 156 5.66 -0.79 -0.51
CA TYR A 156 5.79 -0.91 -1.97
C TYR A 156 5.25 0.35 -2.66
#